data_AF-A0A367IX88-F1
#
_entry.id   AF-A0A367IX88-F1
#
_cell.length_a   1.000
_cell.length_b   1.000
_cell.length_c   1.000
_cell.angle_alpha   90.00
_cell.angle_beta   90.00
_cell.angle_gamma   90.00
#
_symmetry.space_group_name_H-M   'P 1'
#
loop_
_entity.id
_entity.type
_entity.pdbx_description
1 polymer ?
#
loop_
_entity_poly.entity_id
_entity_poly.type
_entity_poly.pdbx_seq_one_letter_code
_entity_poly.pdbx_strand_id
1 'polypeptide(L)'
;MNEEFVARLITYSLQLKQEYGRLPKVLITTIKSITAKVKSKFKNLENEYMHTMNCDLWAESCQIISAKSIQTQLNNNPLNKLVALGHFLIQQKRNILSIGRKHDPTIQLLYQISEDKFENECYVEEEKLVVIKDLCFKAKTQFEKIVKCLQKERKFNKNRETTPIEDTPDISNLITVSYNNDIAMDERSFTEEFKIKQGRMSWERCYDEGRNRGFFLN
;
A
#
# COMPACT_ATOMS: atom_id res chain seq x y z
N MET A 1 -7.66 -14.54 -7.06
CA MET A 1 -8.60 -15.68 -7.03
C MET A 1 -7.88 -16.94 -7.47
N ASN A 2 -7.90 -17.97 -6.63
CA ASN A 2 -7.25 -19.27 -6.84
C ASN A 2 -8.28 -20.39 -6.62
N GLU A 3 -7.87 -21.64 -6.82
CA GLU A 3 -8.76 -22.80 -6.68
C GLU A 3 -9.30 -22.97 -5.26
N GLU A 4 -8.52 -22.66 -4.23
CA GLU A 4 -8.95 -22.73 -2.83
C GLU A 4 -10.11 -21.78 -2.54
N PHE A 5 -10.04 -20.54 -3.06
CA PHE A 5 -11.16 -19.61 -2.98
C PHE A 5 -12.41 -20.17 -3.65
N VAL A 6 -12.28 -20.77 -4.84
CA VAL A 6 -13.41 -21.37 -5.57
C VAL A 6 -13.99 -22.56 -4.80
N ALA A 7 -13.15 -23.41 -4.19
CA ALA A 7 -13.60 -24.51 -3.36
C ALA A 7 -14.42 -24.01 -2.16
N ARG A 8 -13.94 -22.98 -1.45
CA ARG A 8 -14.71 -22.36 -0.34
C ARG A 8 -16.04 -21.78 -0.82
N LEU A 9 -16.04 -21.10 -1.97
CA LEU A 9 -17.26 -20.55 -2.56
C LEU A 9 -18.30 -21.62 -2.88
N ILE A 10 -17.87 -22.76 -3.42
CA ILE A 10 -18.75 -23.92 -3.67
C ILE A 10 -19.34 -24.42 -2.35
N THR A 11 -18.51 -24.58 -1.31
CA THR A 11 -18.97 -25.01 0.02
C THR A 11 -20.05 -24.07 0.57
N TYR A 12 -19.82 -22.75 0.55
CA TYR A 12 -20.83 -21.78 1.01
C TYR A 12 -22.12 -21.85 0.21
N SER A 13 -22.02 -22.05 -1.10
CA SER A 13 -23.19 -22.09 -1.95
C SER A 13 -24.05 -23.33 -1.69
N LEU A 14 -23.42 -24.47 -1.40
CA LEU A 14 -24.10 -25.70 -1.00
C LEU A 14 -24.73 -25.58 0.40
N GLN A 15 -24.08 -24.89 1.33
CA GLN A 15 -24.66 -24.58 2.66
C GLN A 15 -25.93 -23.73 2.52
N LEU A 16 -25.89 -22.68 1.70
CA LEU A 16 -27.07 -21.86 1.42
C LEU A 16 -28.20 -22.69 0.78
N LYS A 17 -27.86 -23.65 -0.09
CA LYS A 17 -28.87 -24.57 -0.65
C LYS A 17 -29.52 -25.44 0.43
N GLN A 18 -28.73 -25.95 1.37
CA GLN A 18 -29.24 -26.76 2.47
C GLN A 18 -30.16 -25.95 3.39
N GLU A 19 -29.79 -24.70 3.68
CA GLU A 19 -30.53 -23.82 4.60
C GLU A 19 -31.80 -23.24 3.96
N TYR A 20 -31.73 -22.79 2.71
CA TYR A 20 -32.81 -22.05 2.05
C TYR A 20 -33.51 -22.85 0.92
N GLY A 21 -33.09 -24.08 0.65
CA GLY A 21 -33.68 -24.97 -0.35
C GLY A 21 -33.45 -24.57 -1.82
N ARG A 22 -32.63 -23.53 -2.08
CA ARG A 22 -32.36 -23.00 -3.43
C ARG A 22 -30.89 -22.69 -3.63
N LEU A 23 -30.43 -22.83 -4.87
CA LEU A 23 -29.07 -22.46 -5.25
C LEU A 23 -28.93 -20.93 -5.26
N PRO A 24 -27.80 -20.37 -4.82
CA PRO A 24 -27.61 -18.92 -4.82
C PRO A 24 -27.23 -18.39 -6.22
N LYS A 25 -27.43 -17.08 -6.42
CA LYS A 25 -26.77 -16.33 -7.50
C LYS A 25 -25.50 -15.71 -6.95
N VAL A 26 -24.37 -15.95 -7.62
CA VAL A 26 -23.05 -15.59 -7.14
C VAL A 26 -22.44 -14.50 -8.00
N LEU A 27 -22.01 -13.42 -7.34
CA LEU A 27 -21.24 -12.34 -7.95
C LEU A 27 -19.84 -12.26 -7.31
N ILE A 28 -18.81 -12.43 -8.13
CA ILE A 28 -17.41 -12.40 -7.71
C ILE A 28 -16.79 -11.09 -8.21
N THR A 29 -16.28 -10.26 -7.30
CA THR A 29 -15.46 -9.10 -7.66
C THR A 29 -13.98 -9.42 -7.42
N THR A 30 -13.18 -9.43 -8.48
CA THR A 30 -11.77 -9.80 -8.39
C THR A 30 -10.91 -8.56 -8.15
N ILE A 31 -10.51 -8.38 -6.90
CA ILE A 31 -9.69 -7.24 -6.50
C ILE A 31 -8.20 -7.48 -6.78
N LYS A 32 -7.74 -8.73 -6.60
CA LYS A 32 -6.39 -9.20 -6.94
C LYS A 32 -6.41 -10.06 -8.21
N SER A 33 -5.22 -10.39 -8.69
CA SER A 33 -5.02 -11.25 -9.86
C SER A 33 -5.71 -12.61 -9.72
N ILE A 34 -6.05 -13.20 -10.86
CA ILE A 34 -6.71 -14.50 -11.00
C ILE A 34 -5.68 -15.48 -11.54
N THR A 35 -5.58 -16.67 -10.93
CA THR A 35 -4.66 -17.70 -11.42
C THR A 35 -5.06 -18.15 -12.83
N ALA A 36 -4.09 -18.47 -13.69
CA ALA A 36 -4.35 -18.85 -15.08
C ALA A 36 -5.32 -20.05 -15.18
N LYS A 37 -5.17 -21.02 -14.27
CA LYS A 37 -6.01 -22.22 -14.19
C LYS A 37 -7.46 -21.94 -13.80
N VAL A 38 -7.72 -20.91 -13.00
CA VAL A 38 -9.10 -20.50 -12.71
C VAL A 38 -9.64 -19.66 -13.87
N LYS A 39 -8.81 -18.76 -14.42
CA LYS A 39 -9.18 -17.89 -15.53
C LYS A 39 -9.58 -18.66 -16.79
N SER A 40 -8.96 -19.83 -17.06
CA SER A 40 -9.32 -20.67 -18.20
C SER A 40 -10.74 -21.25 -18.12
N LYS A 41 -11.37 -21.22 -16.95
CA LYS A 41 -12.76 -21.68 -16.75
C LYS A 41 -13.80 -20.61 -17.06
N PHE A 42 -13.36 -19.38 -17.38
CA PHE A 42 -14.27 -18.28 -17.63
C PHE A 42 -14.72 -18.26 -19.08
N LYS A 43 -15.98 -17.85 -19.26
CA LYS A 43 -16.58 -17.54 -20.56
C LYS A 43 -16.98 -16.07 -20.54
N ASN A 44 -16.83 -15.37 -21.66
CA ASN A 44 -17.33 -14.00 -21.76
C ASN A 44 -18.87 -14.05 -21.78
N LEU A 45 -19.51 -13.14 -21.06
CA LEU A 45 -20.94 -12.87 -21.25
C LEU A 45 -21.12 -12.03 -22.52
N GLU A 46 -22.34 -12.07 -23.07
CA GLU A 46 -22.79 -11.12 -24.09
C GLU A 46 -22.74 -9.66 -23.57
N ASN A 47 -22.88 -9.47 -22.25
CA ASN A 47 -22.64 -8.19 -21.60
C ASN A 47 -21.13 -7.93 -21.46
N GLU A 48 -20.64 -6.86 -22.09
CA GLU A 48 -19.22 -6.55 -22.29
C GLU A 48 -18.36 -6.46 -21.00
N TYR A 49 -18.96 -6.35 -19.81
CA TYR A 49 -18.25 -6.06 -18.56
C TYR A 49 -18.21 -7.18 -17.52
N MET A 50 -18.72 -8.37 -17.84
CA MET A 50 -18.69 -9.54 -16.95
C MET A 50 -18.23 -10.81 -17.66
N HIS A 51 -17.72 -11.74 -16.86
CA HIS A 51 -17.49 -13.12 -17.26
C HIS A 51 -18.44 -14.06 -16.51
N THR A 52 -18.79 -15.18 -17.12
CA THR A 52 -19.40 -16.32 -16.43
C THR A 52 -18.37 -17.39 -16.14
N MET A 53 -18.64 -18.18 -15.11
CA MET A 53 -17.96 -19.46 -14.87
C MET A 53 -19.01 -20.56 -14.82
N ASN A 54 -18.66 -21.77 -15.26
CA ASN A 54 -19.56 -22.90 -15.07
C ASN A 54 -19.79 -23.11 -13.56
N CYS A 55 -21.06 -23.12 -13.16
CA CYS A 55 -21.49 -23.28 -11.78
C CYS A 55 -22.54 -24.37 -11.56
N ASP A 56 -22.61 -25.33 -12.50
CA ASP A 56 -23.52 -26.47 -12.41
C ASP A 56 -23.47 -27.11 -11.02
N LEU A 57 -24.66 -27.40 -10.48
CA LEU A 57 -24.89 -28.08 -9.20
C LEU A 57 -24.59 -27.28 -7.93
N TRP A 58 -23.93 -26.12 -7.99
CA TRP A 58 -23.60 -25.33 -6.80
C TRP A 58 -24.03 -23.87 -6.85
N ALA A 59 -24.43 -23.30 -7.99
CA ALA A 59 -25.10 -22.00 -8.05
C ALA A 59 -26.07 -21.92 -9.23
N GLU A 60 -27.04 -21.00 -9.18
CA GLU A 60 -27.91 -20.67 -10.32
C GLU A 60 -27.15 -19.93 -11.41
N SER A 61 -26.24 -19.05 -11.01
CA SER A 61 -25.37 -18.30 -11.91
C SER A 61 -24.13 -17.85 -11.17
N CYS A 62 -22.97 -17.88 -11.83
CA CYS A 62 -21.73 -17.34 -11.30
C CYS A 62 -21.16 -16.29 -12.24
N GLN A 63 -21.27 -15.02 -11.84
CA GLN A 63 -20.80 -13.86 -12.58
C GLN A 63 -19.54 -13.29 -11.94
N ILE A 64 -18.62 -12.82 -12.77
CA ILE A 64 -17.31 -12.33 -12.33
C ILE A 64 -17.07 -10.95 -12.93
N ILE A 65 -16.72 -10.00 -12.07
CA ILE A 65 -16.30 -8.65 -12.41
C ILE A 65 -14.80 -8.53 -12.11
N SER A 66 -14.04 -8.07 -13.08
CA SER A 66 -12.60 -7.84 -12.95
C SER A 66 -12.20 -6.49 -13.52
N ALA A 67 -11.01 -6.00 -13.14
CA ALA A 67 -10.48 -4.75 -13.67
C ALA A 67 -10.44 -4.76 -15.21
N LYS A 68 -10.11 -5.93 -15.80
CA LYS A 68 -10.04 -6.11 -17.24
C LYS A 68 -11.42 -6.16 -17.89
N SER A 69 -12.42 -6.77 -17.25
CA SER A 69 -13.76 -6.87 -17.81
C SER A 69 -14.44 -5.50 -17.88
N ILE A 70 -14.30 -4.67 -16.84
CA ILE A 70 -14.98 -3.37 -16.78
C ILE A 70 -14.26 -2.25 -17.54
N GLN A 71 -13.02 -2.46 -17.98
CA GLN A 71 -12.15 -1.40 -18.49
C GLN A 71 -12.78 -0.60 -19.63
N THR A 72 -13.47 -1.26 -20.56
CA THR A 72 -14.12 -0.62 -21.70
C THR A 72 -15.31 0.24 -21.29
N GLN A 73 -16.04 -0.16 -20.25
CA GLN A 73 -17.20 0.56 -19.73
C GLN A 73 -16.84 1.75 -18.85
N LEU A 74 -15.58 1.88 -18.42
CA LEU A 74 -15.14 3.01 -17.61
C LEU A 74 -15.19 4.33 -18.37
N ASN A 75 -15.39 4.34 -19.68
CA ASN A 75 -15.51 5.56 -20.46
C ASN A 75 -16.90 6.19 -20.40
N ASN A 76 -17.92 5.42 -20.02
CA ASN A 76 -19.31 5.85 -19.99
C ASN A 76 -19.55 6.92 -18.91
N ASN A 77 -20.51 7.82 -19.17
CA ASN A 77 -20.93 8.83 -18.21
C ASN A 77 -22.46 9.01 -18.30
N PRO A 78 -23.23 8.66 -17.25
CA PRO A 78 -22.79 8.05 -15.99
C PRO A 78 -22.31 6.61 -16.17
N LEU A 79 -21.56 6.10 -15.18
CA LEU A 79 -21.18 4.69 -15.16
C LEU A 79 -22.41 3.81 -14.94
N ASN A 80 -22.39 2.61 -15.53
CA ASN A 80 -23.32 1.56 -15.11
C ASN A 80 -23.09 1.28 -13.62
N LYS A 81 -24.17 1.21 -12.82
CA LYS A 81 -24.08 1.09 -11.35
C LYS A 81 -23.24 -0.11 -10.89
N LEU A 82 -23.32 -1.22 -11.61
CA LEU A 82 -22.58 -2.44 -11.29
C LEU A 82 -21.11 -2.34 -11.71
N VAL A 83 -20.84 -1.65 -12.82
CA VAL A 83 -19.47 -1.26 -13.20
C VAL A 83 -18.87 -0.32 -12.17
N ALA A 84 -19.61 0.68 -11.69
CA ALA A 84 -19.17 1.61 -10.65
C ALA A 84 -18.87 0.86 -9.33
N LEU A 85 -19.74 -0.05 -8.90
CA LEU A 85 -19.51 -0.90 -7.73
C LEU A 85 -18.24 -1.74 -7.88
N GLY A 86 -18.10 -2.45 -9.00
CA GLY A 86 -16.91 -3.24 -9.28
C GLY A 86 -15.64 -2.38 -9.29
N HIS A 87 -15.69 -1.25 -9.98
CA HIS A 87 -14.59 -0.29 -10.07
C HIS A 87 -14.16 0.21 -8.69
N PHE A 88 -15.12 0.63 -7.86
CA PHE A 88 -14.90 1.09 -6.50
C PHE A 88 -14.19 0.03 -5.64
N LEU A 89 -14.72 -1.19 -5.61
CA LEU A 89 -14.16 -2.31 -4.83
C LEU A 89 -12.78 -2.74 -5.32
N ILE A 90 -12.54 -2.71 -6.63
CA ILE A 90 -11.26 -3.08 -7.24
C ILE A 90 -10.16 -2.05 -6.92
N GLN A 91 -10.48 -0.76 -6.88
CA GLN A 91 -9.47 0.28 -6.69
C GLN A 91 -8.87 0.32 -5.28
N GLN A 92 -9.63 -0.10 -4.26
CA GLN A 92 -9.20 -0.15 -2.85
C GLN A 92 -8.55 1.16 -2.36
N LYS A 93 -9.09 2.32 -2.75
CA LYS A 93 -8.57 3.62 -2.32
C LYS A 93 -9.38 4.14 -1.14
N ARG A 94 -8.68 4.64 -0.12
CA ARG A 94 -9.28 5.25 1.08
C ARG A 94 -9.73 6.69 0.87
N ASN A 95 -9.13 7.39 -0.10
CA ASN A 95 -9.43 8.77 -0.40
C ASN A 95 -10.19 8.86 -1.72
N ILE A 96 -11.37 9.50 -1.72
CA ILE A 96 -12.19 9.73 -2.90
C ILE A 96 -11.45 10.44 -4.04
N LEU A 97 -10.51 11.35 -3.73
CA LEU A 97 -9.71 12.06 -4.72
C LEU A 97 -8.77 11.14 -5.49
N SER A 98 -8.40 10.02 -4.88
CA SER A 98 -7.58 8.97 -5.50
C SER A 98 -8.40 7.95 -6.27
N ILE A 99 -9.74 7.98 -6.16
CA ILE A 99 -10.63 7.09 -6.88
C ILE A 99 -10.84 7.62 -8.30
N GLY A 100 -10.60 6.77 -9.30
CA GLY A 100 -10.94 7.10 -10.68
C GLY A 100 -12.45 7.35 -10.81
N ARG A 101 -12.87 8.27 -11.68
CA ARG A 101 -14.31 8.60 -11.84
C ARG A 101 -14.98 9.09 -10.55
N LYS A 102 -14.24 9.76 -9.65
CA LYS A 102 -14.76 10.38 -8.40
C LYS A 102 -15.96 11.32 -8.55
N HIS A 103 -16.24 11.80 -9.75
CA HIS A 103 -17.40 12.65 -10.05
C HIS A 103 -18.64 11.85 -10.47
N ASP A 104 -18.53 10.53 -10.62
CA ASP A 104 -19.68 9.67 -10.88
C ASP A 104 -20.57 9.59 -9.63
N PRO A 105 -21.89 9.81 -9.75
CA PRO A 105 -22.81 9.79 -8.61
C PRO A 105 -22.81 8.48 -7.83
N THR A 106 -22.64 7.34 -8.51
CA THR A 106 -22.61 6.03 -7.84
C THR A 106 -21.33 5.85 -7.04
N ILE A 107 -20.19 6.30 -7.58
CA ILE A 107 -18.91 6.27 -6.86
C ILE A 107 -18.95 7.15 -5.61
N GLN A 108 -19.55 8.35 -5.71
CA GLN A 108 -19.73 9.23 -4.55
C GLN A 108 -20.60 8.60 -3.47
N LEU A 109 -21.73 8.00 -3.87
CA LEU A 109 -22.62 7.30 -2.94
C LEU A 109 -21.91 6.12 -2.25
N LEU A 110 -21.18 5.29 -3.01
CA LEU A 110 -20.43 4.15 -2.44
C LEU A 110 -19.35 4.61 -1.46
N TYR A 111 -18.68 5.72 -1.75
CA TYR A 111 -17.71 6.31 -0.83
C TYR A 111 -18.37 6.79 0.45
N GLN A 112 -19.48 7.54 0.36
CA GLN A 112 -20.23 8.03 1.52
C GLN A 112 -20.72 6.88 2.41
N ILE A 113 -21.26 5.81 1.81
CA ILE A 113 -21.69 4.61 2.57
C ILE A 113 -20.50 3.97 3.28
N SER A 114 -19.35 3.90 2.62
CA SER A 114 -18.14 3.33 3.22
C SER A 114 -17.64 4.21 4.37
N GLU A 115 -17.56 5.53 4.14
CA GLU A 115 -17.16 6.51 5.14
C GLU A 115 -18.00 6.39 6.42
N ASP A 116 -19.33 6.43 6.30
CA ASP A 116 -20.28 6.25 7.42
C ASP A 116 -20.08 4.92 8.19
N LYS A 117 -19.76 3.84 7.48
CA LYS A 117 -19.59 2.51 8.10
C LYS A 117 -18.23 2.32 8.76
N PHE A 118 -17.19 2.98 8.23
CA PHE A 118 -15.81 2.82 8.70
C PHE A 118 -15.32 3.98 9.60
N GLU A 119 -16.10 5.05 9.77
CA GLU A 119 -15.77 6.18 10.65
C GLU A 119 -15.42 5.72 12.08
N ASN A 120 -16.06 4.65 12.57
CA ASN A 120 -15.78 4.06 13.88
C ASN A 120 -14.55 3.12 13.93
N GLU A 121 -14.10 2.56 12.82
CA GLU A 121 -12.90 1.70 12.74
C GLU A 121 -11.62 2.51 12.46
N CYS A 122 -11.75 3.73 11.93
CA CYS A 122 -10.63 4.59 11.53
C CYS A 122 -9.86 5.27 12.67
N TYR A 123 -10.42 5.38 13.88
CA TYR A 123 -9.78 6.08 15.01
C TYR A 123 -8.38 5.52 15.38
N VAL A 124 -8.14 4.22 15.18
CA VAL A 124 -6.84 3.59 15.49
C VAL A 124 -5.74 3.98 14.48
N GLU A 125 -6.11 4.27 13.23
CA GLU A 125 -5.16 4.73 12.21
C GLU A 125 -4.94 6.25 12.25
N GLU A 126 -5.94 7.02 12.65
CA GLU A 126 -5.82 8.47 12.83
C GLU A 126 -4.81 8.84 13.92
N GLU A 127 -4.73 8.08 15.01
CA GLU A 127 -3.73 8.29 16.06
C GLU A 127 -2.28 8.20 15.51
N LYS A 128 -2.01 7.24 14.62
CA LYS A 128 -0.72 7.13 13.92
C LYS A 128 -0.49 8.31 12.96
N LEU A 129 -1.55 8.79 12.32
CA LEU A 129 -1.50 9.92 11.38
C LEU A 129 -1.23 11.25 12.10
N VAL A 130 -1.75 11.42 13.32
CA VAL A 130 -1.44 12.57 14.21
C VAL A 130 0.04 12.58 14.57
N VAL A 131 0.61 11.44 14.96
CA VAL A 131 2.04 11.31 15.27
C VAL A 131 2.92 11.65 14.06
N ILE A 132 2.55 11.17 12.86
CA ILE A 132 3.28 11.48 11.63
C ILE A 132 3.20 12.97 11.28
N LYS A 133 2.01 13.58 11.39
CA LYS A 133 1.83 15.03 11.15
C LYS A 133 2.69 15.86 12.09
N ASP A 134 2.75 15.50 13.37
CA ASP A 134 3.57 16.19 14.36
C ASP A 134 5.08 16.04 14.05
N LEU A 135 5.53 14.84 13.66
CA LEU A 135 6.91 14.63 13.20
C LEU A 135 7.25 15.50 11.98
N CYS A 136 6.38 15.53 10.97
CA CYS A 136 6.58 16.36 9.78
C CYS A 136 6.58 17.85 10.10
N PHE A 137 5.72 18.30 11.02
CA PHE A 137 5.69 19.70 11.47
C PHE A 137 6.99 20.05 12.20
N LYS A 138 7.45 19.20 13.12
CA LYS A 138 8.74 19.38 13.82
C LYS A 138 9.90 19.43 12.82
N ALA A 139 9.96 18.52 11.85
CA ALA A 139 10.98 18.54 10.81
C ALA A 139 10.96 19.85 10.00
N LYS A 140 9.77 20.29 9.55
CA LYS A 140 9.59 21.57 8.84
C LYS A 140 10.11 22.75 9.66
N THR A 141 9.75 22.84 10.94
CA THR A 141 10.20 23.95 11.79
C THR A 141 11.72 23.95 12.00
N GLN A 142 12.36 22.77 12.05
CA GLN A 142 13.82 22.69 12.11
C GLN A 142 14.47 23.17 10.82
N PHE A 143 13.95 22.76 9.65
CA PHE A 143 14.44 23.27 8.37
C PHE A 143 14.27 24.79 8.25
N GLU A 144 13.13 25.34 8.69
CA GLU A 144 12.91 26.79 8.70
C GLU A 144 13.88 27.54 9.62
N LYS A 145 14.25 26.96 10.78
CA LYS A 145 15.27 27.52 11.67
C LYS A 145 16.65 27.53 11.00
N ILE A 146 17.04 26.42 10.37
CA ILE A 146 18.32 26.31 9.64
C ILE A 146 18.39 27.38 8.53
N VAL A 147 17.33 27.51 7.72
CA VAL A 147 17.25 28.52 6.66
C VAL A 147 17.37 29.94 7.23
N LYS A 148 16.69 30.23 8.34
CA LYS A 148 16.79 31.55 9.01
C LYS A 148 18.20 31.84 9.55
N CYS A 149 18.91 30.85 10.08
CA CYS A 149 20.30 31.01 10.53
C CYS A 149 21.23 31.34 9.36
N LEU A 150 21.14 30.58 8.26
CA LEU A 150 21.93 30.81 7.04
C LEU A 150 21.64 32.18 6.40
N GLN A 151 20.41 32.67 6.48
CA GLN A 151 20.04 33.99 5.97
C GLN A 151 20.55 35.14 6.86
N LYS A 152 20.66 34.93 8.18
CA LYS A 152 21.23 35.92 9.11
C LYS A 152 22.74 36.06 8.92
N GLU A 153 23.45 34.96 8.69
CA GLU A 153 24.88 34.97 8.36
C GLU A 153 25.19 35.75 7.07
N ARG A 154 24.31 35.65 6.06
CA ARG A 154 24.43 36.44 4.81
C ARG A 154 24.25 37.95 5.00
N LYS A 155 23.55 38.42 6.04
CA LYS A 155 23.31 39.87 6.28
C LYS A 155 24.42 40.55 7.10
N PHE A 156 25.32 39.78 7.72
CA PHE A 156 26.37 40.30 8.61
C PHE A 156 27.75 40.45 7.98
N ASN A 157 27.90 40.27 6.66
CA ASN A 157 29.20 40.32 6.01
C ASN A 157 29.26 41.38 4.90
N LYS A 158 29.54 42.63 5.27
CA LYS A 158 29.95 43.69 4.33
C LYS A 158 31.45 44.02 4.37
N ASN A 159 32.19 43.58 5.39
CA ASN A 159 33.61 43.94 5.56
C ASN A 159 34.48 42.74 6.02
N ARG A 160 34.53 41.65 5.25
CA ARG A 160 35.62 40.69 5.40
C ARG A 160 36.31 40.51 4.07
N GLU A 161 37.60 40.84 4.06
CA GLU A 161 38.56 40.36 3.09
C GLU A 161 38.33 38.86 2.90
N THR A 162 38.34 38.41 1.64
CA THR A 162 38.17 37.01 1.28
C THR A 162 39.31 36.20 1.91
N THR A 163 39.07 35.62 3.07
CA THR A 163 39.88 34.49 3.53
C THR A 163 39.65 33.34 2.55
N PRO A 164 40.72 32.62 2.15
CA PRO A 164 40.59 31.41 1.34
C PRO A 164 39.53 30.49 1.95
N ILE A 165 38.75 29.84 1.10
CA ILE A 165 37.84 28.78 1.53
C ILE A 165 38.71 27.74 2.25
N GLU A 166 38.59 27.65 3.57
CA GLU A 166 39.05 26.46 4.27
C GLU A 166 38.20 25.30 3.78
N ASP A 167 38.87 24.23 3.35
CA ASP A 167 38.22 23.03 2.88
C ASP A 167 37.15 22.59 3.89
N THR A 168 35.98 22.21 3.35
CA THR A 168 34.85 21.71 4.12
C THR A 168 35.34 20.73 5.19
N PRO A 169 35.07 20.96 6.49
CA PRO A 169 35.46 20.01 7.51
C PRO A 169 34.80 18.67 7.22
N ASP A 170 35.59 17.60 7.37
CA ASP A 170 35.15 16.24 7.08
C ASP A 170 33.89 15.91 7.90
N ILE A 171 32.81 15.66 7.17
CA ILE A 171 31.46 15.41 7.71
C ILE A 171 31.40 14.01 8.34
N SER A 172 32.48 13.21 8.23
CA SER A 172 32.63 11.91 8.90
C SER A 172 32.32 11.94 10.40
N ASN A 173 32.51 13.09 11.06
CA ASN A 173 32.25 13.25 12.50
C ASN A 173 30.82 13.73 12.86
N LEU A 174 29.96 14.08 11.90
CA LEU A 174 28.57 14.52 12.16
C LEU A 174 27.56 13.37 12.21
N ILE A 175 27.98 12.13 11.93
CA ILE A 175 27.13 10.93 12.03
C ILE A 175 27.16 10.32 13.45
N THR A 176 27.93 10.87 14.38
CA THR A 176 27.86 10.44 15.79
C THR A 176 26.62 11.02 16.46
N VAL A 177 25.46 10.47 16.10
CA VAL A 177 24.29 10.47 16.98
C VAL A 177 24.72 9.72 18.23
N SER A 178 24.90 10.47 19.30
CA SER A 178 24.99 9.94 20.66
C SER A 178 23.70 9.18 20.95
N TYR A 179 23.68 7.89 20.63
CA TYR A 179 22.92 6.93 21.40
C TYR A 179 23.75 6.63 22.63
N ASN A 180 23.16 6.90 23.80
CA ASN A 180 23.70 6.43 25.06
C ASN A 180 24.02 4.94 24.92
N ASN A 181 25.30 4.60 25.08
CA ASN A 181 25.80 3.25 25.21
C ASN A 181 25.14 2.62 26.44
N ASP A 182 24.25 1.65 26.22
CA ASP A 182 24.06 0.47 27.05
C ASP A 182 23.05 -0.49 26.40
N ILE A 183 23.24 -0.80 25.12
CA ILE A 183 22.44 -1.85 24.47
C ILE A 183 23.38 -2.69 23.62
N ALA A 184 23.33 -4.00 23.85
CA ALA A 184 24.08 -5.01 23.11
C ALA A 184 24.05 -4.73 21.60
N MET A 185 25.20 -4.93 20.94
CA MET A 185 25.38 -4.77 19.51
C MET A 185 24.23 -5.47 18.76
N ASP A 186 23.38 -4.68 18.11
CA ASP A 186 22.21 -5.20 17.40
C ASP A 186 22.56 -5.53 15.94
N GLU A 187 21.66 -6.28 15.29
CA GLU A 187 21.75 -6.69 13.88
C GLU A 187 22.12 -5.54 12.94
N ARG A 188 21.57 -4.34 13.21
CA ARG A 188 21.77 -3.15 12.38
C ARG A 188 23.18 -2.61 12.54
N SER A 189 23.69 -2.58 13.76
CA SER A 189 25.04 -2.12 14.09
C SER A 189 26.11 -3.00 13.44
N PHE A 190 25.91 -4.33 13.45
CA PHE A 190 26.79 -5.28 12.75
C PHE A 190 26.81 -5.02 11.23
N THR A 191 25.64 -4.79 10.64
CA THR A 191 25.50 -4.60 9.18
C THR A 191 26.19 -3.32 8.70
N GLU A 192 26.12 -2.24 9.48
CA GLU A 192 26.81 -0.99 9.17
C GLU A 192 28.33 -1.12 9.33
N GLU A 193 28.82 -1.81 10.36
CA GLU A 193 30.25 -2.07 10.55
C GLU A 193 30.84 -2.92 9.40
N PHE A 194 30.11 -3.96 8.98
CA PHE A 194 30.53 -4.80 7.84
C PHE A 194 30.66 -3.98 6.55
N LYS A 195 29.71 -3.07 6.32
CA LYS A 195 29.72 -2.18 5.15
C LYS A 195 30.94 -1.25 5.14
N ILE A 196 31.28 -0.68 6.30
CA ILE A 196 32.44 0.21 6.45
C ILE A 196 33.74 -0.54 6.17
N LYS A 197 33.87 -1.79 6.64
CA LYS A 197 35.08 -2.62 6.45
C LYS A 197 35.28 -3.11 5.01
N GLN A 198 34.23 -3.49 4.30
CA GLN A 198 34.32 -4.10 2.96
C GLN A 198 34.16 -3.09 1.81
N GLY A 199 33.62 -1.89 2.08
CA GLY A 199 33.34 -0.86 1.10
C GLY A 199 32.15 -1.20 0.18
N ARG A 200 32.25 -2.26 -0.64
CA ARG A 200 31.15 -2.73 -1.50
C ARG A 200 30.39 -3.87 -0.81
N MET A 201 29.11 -3.66 -0.55
CA MET A 201 28.29 -4.60 0.21
C MET A 201 28.09 -5.93 -0.54
N SER A 202 28.54 -7.03 0.08
CA SER A 202 28.17 -8.40 -0.29
C SER A 202 27.20 -8.91 0.78
N TRP A 203 25.91 -8.86 0.46
CA TRP A 203 24.84 -9.22 1.41
C TRP A 203 24.91 -10.67 1.85
N GLU A 204 25.34 -11.57 0.97
CA GLU A 204 25.51 -13.00 1.27
C GLU A 204 26.61 -13.21 2.33
N ARG A 205 27.77 -12.57 2.17
CA ARG A 205 28.86 -12.61 3.16
C ARG A 205 28.50 -11.93 4.47
N CYS A 206 27.80 -10.80 4.40
CA CYS A 206 27.32 -10.10 5.58
C CYS A 206 26.36 -11.00 6.39
N TYR A 207 25.43 -11.67 5.71
CA TYR A 207 24.48 -12.58 6.34
C TYR A 207 25.16 -13.79 6.98
N ASP A 208 26.09 -14.45 6.29
CA ASP A 208 26.79 -15.62 6.85
C ASP A 208 27.67 -15.25 8.05
N GLU A 209 28.35 -14.10 8.00
CA GLU A 209 29.19 -13.65 9.10
C GLU A 209 28.38 -13.15 10.29
N GLY A 210 27.25 -12.48 10.04
CA GLY A 210 26.32 -12.08 11.11
C GLY A 210 25.64 -13.28 11.76
N ARG A 211 25.35 -14.35 11.01
CA ARG A 211 24.87 -15.63 11.57
C ARG A 211 25.93 -16.28 12.46
N ASN A 212 27.17 -16.37 11.99
CA ASN A 212 28.28 -16.99 12.75
C ASN A 212 28.56 -16.27 14.07
N ARG A 213 28.28 -14.96 14.13
CA ARG A 213 28.45 -14.15 15.34
C ARG A 213 27.18 -14.07 16.22
N GLY A 214 26.11 -14.77 15.83
CA GLY A 214 24.86 -14.85 16.57
C GLY A 214 23.97 -13.61 16.46
N PHE A 215 24.23 -12.72 15.50
CA PHE A 215 23.38 -11.55 15.26
C PHE A 215 22.13 -11.91 14.46
N PHE A 216 22.23 -12.83 13.48
CA PHE A 216 21.07 -13.24 12.67
C PHE A 216 20.59 -14.64 13.03
N LEU A 217 19.27 -14.79 13.20
CA LEU A 217 18.61 -16.10 13.40
C LEU A 217 18.42 -16.83 12.05
N ASN A 218 18.25 -18.16 12.12
CA ASN A 218 18.04 -19.05 10.96
C ASN A 218 16.79 -18.72 10.15
#